data_AF-A0A9Q1FMA5-F1
#
_entry.id   AF-A0A9Q1FMA5-F1
#
_cell.length_a   1.000
_cell.length_b   1.000
_cell.length_c   1.000
_cell.angle_alpha   90.00
_cell.angle_beta   90.00
_cell.angle_gamma   90.00
#
_symmetry.space_group_name_H-M   'P 1'
#
loop_
_entity.id
_entity.type
_entity.pdbx_description
1 polymer ?
#
loop_
_entity_poly.entity_id
_entity_poly.type
_entity_poly.pdbx_seq_one_letter_code
_entity_poly.pdbx_strand_id
1 'polypeptide(L)'
;MFDHMVDVNSLKPVMTSHELVCPEDLLFIKELIAGPQHQEQETWPYKGRTEEKSFLYEIVANKRTGIDVDKWDYFARDCYHLGIQNIFDYQRSLRFARVCEVNGKMQICTRDKEVFNLYNMFHTRYSLHRMAYQHRVTNAIKNMITDALVKANPHINIKGSNDRLFTISSAIDDMEAYTNLT
;
A
#
# COMPACT_ATOMS: atom_id res chain seq x y z
N MET A 1 7.25 3.89 -9.71
CA MET A 1 7.87 4.87 -8.80
C MET A 1 8.97 4.25 -7.94
N PHE A 2 8.73 3.15 -7.22
CA PHE A 2 9.76 2.50 -6.40
C PHE A 2 11.07 2.19 -7.16
N ASP A 3 10.97 1.55 -8.34
CA ASP A 3 12.15 1.27 -9.19
C ASP A 3 12.89 2.54 -9.60
N HIS A 4 12.16 3.54 -10.08
CA HIS A 4 12.72 4.83 -10.47
C HIS A 4 13.47 5.49 -9.31
N MET A 5 12.90 5.47 -8.09
CA MET A 5 13.54 5.98 -6.89
C MET A 5 14.84 5.22 -6.57
N VAL A 6 14.85 3.89 -6.68
CA VAL A 6 16.05 3.07 -6.43
C VAL A 6 17.15 3.37 -7.45
N ASP A 7 16.80 3.49 -8.73
CA ASP A 7 17.76 3.67 -9.81
C ASP A 7 18.32 5.10 -9.84
N VAL A 8 17.48 6.14 -9.79
CA VAL A 8 17.92 7.56 -9.86
C VAL A 8 18.80 7.93 -8.67
N ASN A 9 18.50 7.40 -7.49
CA ASN A 9 19.27 7.69 -6.28
C ASN A 9 20.40 6.67 -6.04
N SER A 10 20.65 5.74 -6.97
CA SER A 10 21.67 4.70 -6.85
C SER A 10 21.63 3.96 -5.50
N LEU A 11 20.45 3.47 -5.10
CA LEU A 11 20.25 2.89 -3.77
C LEU A 11 20.73 1.44 -3.64
N LYS A 12 20.96 0.72 -4.75
CA LYS A 12 21.37 -0.71 -4.72
C LYS A 12 22.66 -0.95 -3.91
N PRO A 13 23.75 -0.16 -4.07
CA PRO A 13 24.93 -0.29 -3.21
C PRO A 13 24.65 -0.06 -1.72
N VAL A 14 23.76 0.88 -1.38
CA VAL A 14 23.35 1.17 0.02
C VAL A 14 22.55 0.00 0.60
N MET A 15 21.67 -0.61 -0.19
CA MET A 15 20.94 -1.81 0.23
C MET A 15 21.89 -2.96 0.52
N THR A 16 22.87 -3.21 -0.37
CA THR A 16 23.89 -4.25 -0.17
C THR A 16 24.78 -3.95 1.04
N SER A 17 25.12 -2.70 1.31
CA SER A 17 25.89 -2.35 2.52
C SER A 17 25.11 -2.57 3.83
N HIS A 18 23.80 -2.74 3.75
CA HIS A 18 22.91 -3.10 4.87
C HIS A 18 22.41 -4.56 4.76
N GLU A 19 23.16 -5.43 4.07
CA GLU A 19 22.93 -6.88 3.99
C GLU A 19 21.67 -7.31 3.22
N LEU A 20 21.08 -6.42 2.40
CA LEU A 20 20.03 -6.82 1.46
C LEU A 20 20.63 -7.47 0.20
N VAL A 21 19.95 -8.50 -0.31
CA VAL A 21 20.35 -9.27 -1.47
C VAL A 21 19.51 -8.85 -2.68
N CYS A 22 20.16 -8.35 -3.72
CA CYS A 22 19.51 -7.94 -4.98
C CYS A 22 19.80 -8.98 -6.09
N PRO A 23 18.82 -9.36 -6.93
CA PRO A 23 17.51 -8.71 -7.11
C PRO A 23 16.38 -9.19 -6.19
N GLU A 24 16.61 -10.18 -5.33
CA GLU A 24 15.58 -10.91 -4.57
C GLU A 24 14.78 -9.99 -3.63
N ASP A 25 15.44 -9.12 -2.87
CA ASP A 25 14.79 -8.21 -1.92
C ASP A 25 14.02 -7.09 -2.61
N LEU A 26 14.49 -6.63 -3.77
CA LEU A 26 13.73 -5.67 -4.59
C LEU A 26 12.44 -6.30 -5.10
N LEU A 27 12.50 -7.55 -5.57
CA LEU A 27 11.31 -8.29 -6.01
C LEU A 27 10.35 -8.50 -4.83
N PHE A 28 10.87 -8.92 -3.68
CA PHE A 28 10.07 -9.09 -2.47
C PHE A 28 9.34 -7.79 -2.07
N ILE A 29 10.03 -6.64 -2.07
CA ILE A 29 9.40 -5.34 -1.76
C ILE A 29 8.27 -5.01 -2.75
N LYS A 30 8.47 -5.23 -4.05
CA LYS A 30 7.42 -5.01 -5.05
C LYS A 30 6.22 -5.93 -4.82
N GLU A 31 6.47 -7.19 -4.48
CA GLU A 31 5.43 -8.17 -4.19
C GLU A 31 4.65 -7.83 -2.91
N LEU A 32 5.30 -7.26 -1.88
CA LEU A 32 4.62 -6.74 -0.69
C LEU A 32 3.62 -5.62 -1.00
N ILE A 33 3.89 -4.81 -2.03
CA ILE A 33 3.06 -3.67 -2.42
C ILE A 33 1.94 -4.11 -3.38
N ALA A 34 2.33 -4.71 -4.50
CA ALA A 34 1.42 -5.00 -5.62
C ALA A 34 0.74 -6.37 -5.50
N GLY A 35 1.32 -7.32 -4.76
CA GLY A 35 1.01 -8.74 -4.86
C GLY A 35 1.90 -9.45 -5.89
N PRO A 36 1.61 -10.72 -6.22
CA PRO A 36 2.45 -11.53 -7.11
C PRO A 36 2.50 -10.90 -8.52
N GLN A 37 3.72 -10.75 -9.06
CA GLN A 37 3.94 -10.09 -10.35
C GLN A 37 3.81 -11.02 -11.57
N HIS A 38 3.85 -12.33 -11.34
CA HIS A 38 3.74 -13.35 -12.39
C HIS A 38 2.57 -14.29 -12.10
N GLN A 39 1.68 -14.48 -13.08
CA GLN A 39 0.55 -15.42 -13.01
C GLN A 39 0.91 -16.79 -13.59
N GLU A 40 2.09 -17.31 -13.29
CA GLU A 40 2.38 -18.70 -13.63
C GLU A 40 1.62 -19.63 -12.67
N GLN A 41 1.15 -20.77 -13.19
CA GLN A 41 0.32 -21.77 -12.47
C GLN A 41 1.13 -22.54 -11.41
N GLU A 42 1.88 -21.83 -10.57
CA GLU A 42 2.62 -22.40 -9.44
C GLU A 42 1.74 -22.46 -8.19
N THR A 43 2.00 -23.45 -7.33
CA THR A 43 1.35 -23.60 -6.02
C THR A 43 1.67 -22.43 -5.07
N TRP A 44 2.80 -21.75 -5.29
CA TRP A 44 3.26 -20.58 -4.56
C TRP A 44 3.56 -19.44 -5.54
N PRO A 45 2.79 -18.33 -5.53
CA PRO A 45 2.85 -17.33 -6.61
C PRO A 45 3.92 -16.25 -6.43
N TYR A 46 4.72 -16.31 -5.36
CA TYR A 46 5.71 -15.29 -5.01
C TYR A 46 7.13 -15.80 -5.23
N LYS A 47 8.00 -14.94 -5.74
CA LYS A 47 9.40 -15.28 -6.05
C LYS A 47 10.38 -14.62 -5.08
N GLY A 48 10.02 -13.53 -4.42
CA GLY A 48 10.88 -12.81 -3.48
C GLY A 48 11.16 -13.58 -2.18
N ARG A 49 10.26 -14.48 -1.76
CA ARG A 49 10.40 -15.34 -0.57
C ARG A 49 9.70 -16.67 -0.77
N THR A 50 10.21 -17.70 -0.10
CA THR A 50 9.60 -19.04 -0.06
C THR A 50 8.31 -19.08 0.77
N GLU A 51 7.53 -20.14 0.58
CA GLU A 51 6.25 -20.36 1.26
C GLU A 51 6.38 -20.42 2.81
N GLU A 52 7.52 -20.87 3.33
CA GLU A 52 7.84 -20.86 4.77
C GLU A 52 7.76 -19.45 5.38
N LYS A 53 7.99 -18.42 4.56
CA LYS A 53 7.93 -16.99 4.93
C LYS A 53 6.66 -16.31 4.43
N SER A 54 5.62 -17.06 4.09
CA SER A 54 4.35 -16.55 3.54
C SER A 54 3.70 -15.47 4.42
N PHE A 55 3.79 -15.60 5.75
CA PHE A 55 3.29 -14.61 6.71
C PHE A 55 3.84 -13.18 6.51
N LEU A 56 5.01 -13.01 5.88
CA LEU A 56 5.56 -11.66 5.62
C LEU A 56 4.69 -10.87 4.64
N TYR A 57 4.02 -11.54 3.70
CA TYR A 57 3.11 -10.91 2.72
C TYR A 57 1.79 -10.43 3.33
N GLU A 58 1.55 -10.73 4.60
CA GLU A 58 0.35 -10.31 5.33
C GLU A 58 0.53 -9.02 6.10
N ILE A 59 1.74 -8.45 6.10
CA ILE A 59 2.07 -7.27 6.92
C ILE A 59 1.69 -5.96 6.23
N VAL A 60 2.21 -5.73 5.02
CA VAL A 60 2.13 -4.43 4.32
C VAL A 60 0.79 -4.26 3.58
N ALA A 61 0.45 -5.20 2.70
CA ALA A 61 -0.80 -5.19 1.94
C ALA A 61 -1.41 -6.58 1.92
N ASN A 62 -2.21 -6.89 2.94
CA ASN A 62 -2.73 -8.24 3.16
C ASN A 62 -3.86 -8.55 2.18
N LYS A 63 -3.55 -9.23 1.08
CA LYS A 63 -4.54 -9.59 0.04
C LYS A 63 -5.53 -10.67 0.49
N ARG A 64 -5.23 -11.44 1.56
CA ARG A 64 -6.11 -12.51 2.04
C ARG A 64 -7.30 -11.97 2.84
N THR A 65 -7.04 -11.07 3.79
CA THR A 65 -8.03 -10.63 4.77
C THR A 65 -8.24 -9.12 4.78
N GLY A 66 -7.29 -8.37 4.20
CA GLY A 66 -7.23 -6.91 4.31
C GLY A 66 -6.82 -6.41 5.69
N ILE A 67 -6.36 -7.26 6.62
CA ILE A 67 -5.81 -6.81 7.92
C ILE A 67 -4.31 -6.56 7.75
N ASP A 68 -3.90 -5.29 7.67
CA ASP A 68 -2.52 -4.87 7.42
C ASP A 68 -2.19 -3.54 8.13
N VAL A 69 -0.90 -3.20 8.19
CA VAL A 69 -0.40 -2.02 8.91
C VAL A 69 -0.76 -0.69 8.23
N ASP A 70 -1.04 -0.70 6.92
CA ASP A 70 -1.55 0.46 6.18
C ASP A 70 -2.84 0.99 6.83
N LYS A 71 -3.80 0.10 7.10
CA LYS A 71 -5.05 0.45 7.79
C LYS A 71 -4.83 0.95 9.21
N TRP A 72 -3.88 0.37 9.92
CA TRP A 72 -3.62 0.75 11.30
C TRP A 72 -3.15 2.19 11.39
N ASP A 73 -2.22 2.59 10.50
CA ASP A 73 -1.72 3.96 10.44
C ASP A 73 -2.82 4.94 10.01
N TYR A 74 -3.47 4.72 8.87
CA TYR A 74 -4.43 5.71 8.38
C TYR A 74 -5.68 5.79 9.28
N PHE A 75 -6.10 4.73 9.97
CA PHE A 75 -7.15 4.86 10.98
C PHE A 75 -6.73 5.78 12.12
N ALA A 76 -5.53 5.61 12.68
CA ALA A 76 -5.05 6.45 13.77
C ALA A 76 -4.87 7.90 13.29
N ARG A 77 -4.25 8.09 12.13
CA ARG A 77 -3.97 9.38 11.51
C ARG A 77 -5.24 10.13 11.14
N ASP A 78 -6.15 9.50 10.42
CA ASP A 78 -7.35 10.17 9.91
C ASP A 78 -8.32 10.47 11.05
N CYS A 79 -8.52 9.55 11.99
CA CYS A 79 -9.32 9.80 13.19
C CYS A 79 -8.80 11.02 13.97
N TYR A 80 -7.48 11.13 14.16
CA TYR A 80 -6.87 12.28 14.81
C TYR A 80 -7.18 13.60 14.08
N HIS A 81 -6.94 13.66 12.76
CA HIS A 81 -7.14 14.89 11.98
C HIS A 81 -8.61 15.24 11.73
N LEU A 82 -9.50 14.25 11.70
CA LEU A 82 -10.94 14.44 11.48
C LEU A 82 -11.73 14.66 12.79
N GLY A 83 -11.09 14.49 13.95
CA GLY A 83 -11.77 14.54 15.25
C GLY A 83 -12.74 13.37 15.47
N ILE A 84 -12.45 12.21 14.89
CA ILE A 84 -13.24 10.98 15.04
C ILE A 84 -12.49 10.07 16.02
N GLN A 85 -13.20 9.37 16.91
CA GLN A 85 -12.55 8.42 17.81
C GLN A 85 -12.17 7.13 17.06
N ASN A 86 -10.89 6.76 17.09
CA ASN A 86 -10.45 5.42 16.68
C ASN A 86 -10.69 4.43 17.83
N ILE A 87 -11.54 3.42 17.61
CA ILE A 87 -11.84 2.37 18.61
C ILE A 87 -11.02 1.09 18.43
N PHE A 88 -10.17 1.03 17.40
CA PHE A 88 -9.28 -0.10 17.13
C PHE A 88 -7.90 0.12 17.77
N ASP A 89 -7.48 -0.83 18.61
CA ASP A 89 -6.15 -0.82 19.24
C ASP A 89 -5.19 -1.75 18.47
N TYR A 90 -4.35 -1.15 17.63
CA TYR A 90 -3.34 -1.87 16.85
C TYR A 90 -2.17 -2.37 17.71
N GLN A 91 -1.80 -1.65 18.79
CA GLN A 91 -0.70 -2.06 19.67
C GLN A 91 -1.06 -3.35 20.40
N ARG A 92 -2.31 -3.47 20.85
CA ARG A 92 -2.84 -4.69 21.43
C ARG A 92 -2.88 -5.82 20.40
N SER A 93 -3.34 -5.54 19.18
CA SER A 93 -3.36 -6.52 18.09
C SER A 93 -1.96 -7.08 17.81
N LEU A 94 -0.94 -6.22 17.73
CA LEU A 94 0.44 -6.62 17.51
C LEU A 94 0.98 -7.53 18.63
N ARG A 95 0.69 -7.23 19.89
CA ARG A 95 1.12 -8.07 21.04
C ARG A 95 0.53 -9.49 20.98
N PHE A 96 -0.68 -9.64 20.44
CA PHE A 96 -1.38 -10.92 20.35
C PHE A 96 -1.25 -11.63 19.00
N ALA A 97 -0.55 -11.03 18.03
CA ALA A 97 -0.25 -11.67 16.75
C ALA A 97 0.82 -12.76 16.91
N ARG A 98 0.60 -13.93 16.32
CA ARG A 98 1.57 -15.05 16.25
C ARG A 98 1.57 -15.62 14.85
N VAL A 99 2.68 -16.21 14.44
CA VAL A 99 2.72 -17.00 13.21
C VAL A 99 2.35 -18.44 13.56
N CYS A 100 1.39 -19.02 12.85
CA CYS A 100 0.96 -20.41 13.02
C CYS A 100 0.82 -21.09 11.66
N GLU A 101 1.00 -22.41 11.63
CA GLU A 101 0.72 -23.21 10.44
C GLU A 101 -0.80 -23.40 10.30
N VAL A 102 -1.34 -23.03 9.14
CA VAL A 102 -2.75 -23.16 8.77
C VAL A 102 -2.82 -23.75 7.36
N ASN A 103 -3.31 -24.98 7.24
CA ASN A 103 -3.39 -25.73 5.98
C ASN A 103 -2.03 -25.80 5.23
N GLY A 104 -0.94 -26.07 5.96
CA GLY A 104 0.41 -26.17 5.40
C GLY A 104 1.11 -24.83 5.11
N LYS A 105 0.48 -23.68 5.42
CA LYS A 105 1.05 -22.34 5.20
C LYS A 105 1.25 -21.60 6.52
N MET A 106 2.36 -20.88 6.65
CA MET A 106 2.64 -20.04 7.81
C MET A 106 1.90 -18.72 7.70
N GLN A 107 0.92 -18.47 8.58
CA GLN A 107 0.03 -17.31 8.53
C GLN A 107 0.10 -16.51 9.83
N ILE A 108 -0.17 -15.20 9.75
CA ILE A 108 -0.39 -14.38 10.94
C ILE A 108 -1.78 -14.70 11.51
N CYS A 109 -1.79 -15.22 12.73
CA CYS A 109 -2.96 -15.51 13.52
C CYS A 109 -3.05 -14.55 14.70
N THR A 110 -4.27 -14.10 15.01
CA THR A 110 -4.54 -13.34 16.23
C THR A 110 -5.08 -14.26 17.32
N ARG A 111 -4.92 -13.85 18.58
CA ARG A 111 -5.49 -14.57 19.72
C ARG A 111 -7.03 -14.54 19.67
N ASP A 112 -7.68 -15.66 19.95
CA ASP A 112 -9.14 -15.84 20.03
C ASP A 112 -9.90 -14.67 20.68
N LYS A 113 -9.45 -14.21 21.85
CA LYS A 113 -10.08 -13.10 22.60
C LYS A 113 -10.02 -11.73 21.92
N GLU A 114 -9.20 -11.57 20.87
CA GLU A 114 -9.08 -10.33 20.10
C GLU A 114 -10.13 -10.19 19.00
N VAL A 115 -11.02 -11.17 18.84
CA VAL A 115 -12.08 -11.16 17.83
C VAL A 115 -12.89 -9.85 17.84
N PHE A 116 -13.22 -9.32 19.03
CA PHE A 116 -13.98 -8.07 19.14
C PHE A 116 -13.16 -6.85 18.69
N ASN A 117 -11.84 -6.84 18.94
CA ASN A 117 -10.96 -5.78 18.47
C ASN A 117 -10.88 -5.78 16.93
N LEU A 118 -10.88 -6.95 16.29
CA LEU A 118 -10.98 -7.06 14.83
C LEU A 118 -12.33 -6.56 14.29
N TYR A 119 -13.45 -6.85 14.97
CA TYR A 119 -14.74 -6.25 14.61
C TYR A 119 -14.70 -4.72 14.71
N ASN A 120 -14.10 -4.17 15.77
CA ASN A 120 -13.90 -2.73 15.92
C ASN A 120 -13.05 -2.13 14.79
N MET A 121 -12.06 -2.87 14.28
CA MET A 121 -11.26 -2.46 13.12
C MET A 121 -12.15 -2.23 11.88
N PHE A 122 -12.99 -3.20 11.53
CA PHE A 122 -13.89 -3.08 10.38
C PHE A 122 -15.01 -2.05 10.61
N HIS A 123 -15.48 -1.91 11.85
CA HIS A 123 -16.44 -0.86 12.21
C HIS A 123 -15.84 0.55 12.07
N THR A 124 -14.59 0.73 12.49
CA THR A 124 -13.84 1.99 12.33
C THR A 124 -13.70 2.32 10.86
N ARG A 125 -13.29 1.34 10.03
CA ARG A 125 -13.23 1.49 8.57
C ARG A 125 -14.56 1.96 7.98
N TYR A 126 -15.64 1.27 8.32
CA TYR A 126 -16.98 1.63 7.85
C TYR A 126 -17.36 3.07 8.25
N SER A 127 -17.08 3.45 9.50
CA SER A 127 -17.39 4.78 10.02
C SER A 127 -16.61 5.86 9.28
N LEU A 128 -15.31 5.69 9.08
CA LEU A 128 -14.46 6.61 8.30
C LEU A 128 -14.95 6.74 6.85
N HIS A 129 -15.29 5.63 6.20
CA HIS A 129 -15.85 5.67 4.84
C HIS A 129 -17.16 6.46 4.79
N ARG A 130 -18.08 6.22 5.72
CA ARG A 130 -19.39 6.87 5.72
C ARG A 130 -19.32 8.35 6.09
N MET A 131 -18.49 8.69 7.06
CA MET A 131 -18.46 10.04 7.65
C MET A 131 -17.50 10.98 6.92
N ALA A 132 -16.41 10.46 6.35
CA ALA A 132 -15.36 11.28 5.75
C ALA A 132 -15.11 10.93 4.28
N TYR A 133 -14.63 9.72 3.98
CA TYR A 133 -14.11 9.42 2.63
C TYR A 133 -15.17 9.48 1.53
N GLN A 134 -16.43 9.14 1.85
CA GLN A 134 -17.57 9.21 0.94
C GLN A 134 -18.53 10.35 1.29
N HIS A 135 -18.06 11.35 2.05
CA HIS A 135 -18.88 12.51 2.34
C HIS A 135 -19.28 13.21 1.04
N ARG A 136 -20.58 13.47 0.88
CA ARG A 136 -21.16 13.96 -0.39
C ARG A 136 -20.48 15.22 -0.94
N VAL A 137 -20.08 16.15 -0.06
CA VAL A 137 -19.41 17.39 -0.47
C VAL A 137 -17.97 17.11 -0.89
N THR A 138 -17.26 16.23 -0.19
CA THR A 138 -15.90 15.80 -0.54
C THR A 138 -15.90 15.14 -1.92
N ASN A 139 -16.87 14.26 -2.19
CA ASN A 139 -17.03 13.63 -3.49
C ASN A 139 -17.39 14.65 -4.59
N ALA A 140 -18.23 15.63 -4.30
CA ALA A 140 -18.53 16.71 -5.25
C ALA A 140 -17.28 17.54 -5.61
N ILE A 141 -16.50 17.95 -4.61
CA ILE A 141 -15.24 18.67 -4.81
C ILE A 141 -14.24 17.82 -5.60
N LYS A 142 -14.09 16.54 -5.27
CA LYS A 142 -13.24 15.60 -6.01
C LYS A 142 -13.63 15.54 -7.48
N ASN A 143 -14.92 15.45 -7.80
CA ASN A 143 -15.39 15.44 -9.19
C ASN A 143 -15.12 16.77 -9.90
N MET A 144 -15.32 17.91 -9.23
CA MET A 144 -15.00 19.23 -9.79
C MET A 144 -13.51 19.38 -10.10
N ILE A 145 -12.63 18.90 -9.21
CA ILE A 145 -11.18 18.88 -9.44
C ILE A 145 -10.85 17.98 -10.63
N THR A 146 -11.43 16.78 -10.70
CA THR A 146 -11.25 15.89 -11.86
C THR A 146 -11.69 16.55 -13.16
N ASP A 147 -12.85 17.22 -13.19
CA ASP A 147 -13.34 17.94 -14.38
C ASP A 147 -12.38 19.07 -14.80
N ALA A 148 -11.81 19.80 -13.83
CA ALA A 148 -10.81 20.82 -14.08
C ALA A 148 -9.52 20.22 -14.65
N LEU A 149 -9.04 19.11 -14.08
CA LEU A 149 -7.84 18.40 -14.56
C LEU A 149 -8.04 17.86 -15.98
N VAL A 150 -9.21 17.29 -16.30
CA VAL A 150 -9.53 16.82 -17.66
C VAL A 150 -9.52 17.96 -18.68
N LYS A 151 -10.10 19.13 -18.33
CA LYS A 151 -10.09 20.32 -19.18
C LYS A 151 -8.69 20.94 -19.32
N ALA A 152 -7.87 20.85 -18.27
CA ALA A 152 -6.50 21.36 -18.27
C ALA A 152 -5.49 20.42 -18.97
N ASN A 153 -5.81 19.13 -19.09
CA ASN A 153 -4.94 18.10 -19.64
C ASN A 153 -4.28 18.44 -21.00
N PRO A 154 -4.98 18.99 -22.01
CA PRO A 154 -4.35 19.33 -23.29
C PRO A 154 -3.46 20.58 -23.24
N HIS A 155 -3.43 21.30 -22.11
CA HIS A 155 -2.76 22.60 -21.97
C HIS A 155 -1.57 22.56 -21.00
N ILE A 156 -1.54 21.62 -20.06
CA ILE A 156 -0.46 21.47 -19.09
C ILE A 156 0.57 20.47 -19.61
N ASN A 157 1.81 20.94 -19.72
CA ASN A 157 2.96 20.12 -20.08
C ASN A 157 3.87 19.92 -18.87
N ILE A 158 4.20 18.67 -18.59
CA ILE A 158 5.07 18.22 -17.51
C ILE A 158 6.32 17.66 -18.15
N LYS A 159 7.48 18.13 -17.71
CA LYS A 159 8.76 17.68 -18.22
C LYS A 159 9.13 16.34 -17.58
N GLY A 160 9.44 15.35 -18.41
CA GLY A 160 9.94 14.05 -17.99
C GLY A 160 11.29 13.71 -18.59
N SER A 161 11.58 12.41 -18.67
CA SER A 161 12.86 11.89 -19.16
C SER A 161 13.24 12.43 -20.54
N ASN A 162 14.52 12.78 -20.72
CA ASN A 162 15.08 13.30 -21.97
C ASN A 162 14.35 14.56 -22.50
N ASP A 163 13.94 15.45 -21.59
CA ASP A 163 13.21 16.68 -21.90
C ASP A 163 11.88 16.48 -22.64
N ARG A 164 11.33 15.25 -22.63
CA ARG A 164 10.02 14.96 -23.24
C ARG A 164 8.90 15.61 -22.43
N LEU A 165 7.89 16.09 -23.13
CA LEU A 165 6.70 16.70 -22.50
C LEU A 165 5.58 15.67 -22.41
N PHE A 166 4.98 15.58 -21.24
CA PHE A 166 3.84 14.72 -20.92
C PHE A 166 2.65 15.58 -20.49
N THR A 167 1.44 15.09 -20.74
CA THR A 167 0.23 15.71 -20.17
C THR A 167 0.00 15.18 -18.77
N ILE A 168 -0.99 15.73 -18.05
CA ILE A 168 -1.41 15.22 -16.74
C ILE A 168 -1.74 13.73 -16.81
N SER A 169 -2.46 13.32 -17.86
CA SER A 169 -2.90 11.93 -18.03
C SER A 169 -1.78 10.97 -18.44
N SER A 170 -0.76 11.43 -19.18
CA SER A 170 0.34 10.57 -19.65
C SER A 170 1.58 10.61 -18.75
N ALA A 171 1.61 11.48 -17.73
CA ALA A 171 2.71 11.53 -16.78
C ALA A 171 2.91 10.19 -16.04
N ILE A 172 1.87 9.37 -15.89
CA ILE A 172 1.97 8.03 -15.29
C ILE A 172 2.88 7.07 -16.09
N ASP A 173 3.12 7.34 -17.37
CA ASP A 173 3.94 6.52 -18.25
C ASP A 173 5.45 6.82 -18.11
N ASP A 174 5.81 7.91 -17.44
CA ASP A 174 7.20 8.34 -17.21
C ASP A 174 7.40 8.77 -15.75
N MET A 175 8.22 8.03 -15.01
CA MET A 175 8.35 8.27 -13.56
C MET A 175 9.06 9.58 -13.21
N GLU A 176 9.87 10.13 -14.12
CA GLU A 176 10.47 11.46 -13.95
C GLU A 176 9.39 12.55 -14.08
N ALA A 177 8.51 12.46 -15.09
CA ALA A 177 7.34 13.31 -15.21
C ALA A 177 6.39 13.15 -14.01
N TYR A 178 6.09 11.91 -13.61
CA TYR A 178 5.17 11.62 -12.50
C TYR A 178 5.68 12.17 -11.16
N THR A 179 7.00 12.27 -10.97
CA THR A 179 7.60 12.90 -9.78
C THR A 179 7.25 14.39 -9.67
N ASN A 180 7.03 15.05 -10.80
CA ASN A 180 6.68 16.47 -10.88
C ASN A 180 5.16 16.73 -10.90
N LEU A 181 4.33 15.70 -10.72
CA LEU A 181 2.86 15.81 -10.71
C LEU A 181 2.34 15.73 -9.26
N THR A 182 2.17 16.89 -8.61
CA THR A 182 1.58 17.05 -7.27
C THR A 182 0.68 18.26 -7.17
#